data_AF-D8LF64-F1
#
_entry.id   AF-D8LF64-F1
#
_cell.length_a   1.000
_cell.length_b   1.000
_cell.length_c   1.000
_cell.angle_alpha   90.00
_cell.angle_beta   90.00
_cell.angle_gamma   90.00
#
_symmetry.space_group_name_H-M   'P 1'
#
loop_
_entity.id
_entity.type
_entity.pdbx_description
1 polymer ?
#
loop_
_entity_poly.entity_id
_entity_poly.type
_entity_poly.pdbx_seq_one_letter_code
_entity_poly.pdbx_strand_id
1 'polypeptide(L)'
;MEQPYRETGNWNELFQSALDLPEDTPDQCYRKWERMTTVNRDFKAAAVTYGKTIISEYFLDLKHKSIKPNENLGGSAGGMKFVWRGILFKLADGSRGPYLGNDEAAAKGAGHDLRGATHYLDARIRGLRYALQCLIDYKGFRMTAQAVLPVSSETLRYGSSDAGRTVHNDSENLAKKLKAVAKKLNLRTHWVNDKEMYSACDIEGHVGEGGSHYLLDFARSFPPESPKKSER
;
A
#
# COMPACT_ATOMS: atom_id res chain seq x y z
N MET A 1 21.45 4.58 12.47
CA MET A 1 20.12 5.20 12.65
C MET A 1 19.12 4.06 12.76
N GLU A 2 18.62 3.80 13.96
CA GLU A 2 17.66 2.73 14.23
C GLU A 2 16.31 3.05 13.58
N GLN A 3 15.78 2.13 12.76
CA GLN A 3 14.40 2.23 12.30
C GLN A 3 13.47 2.10 13.52
N PRO A 4 12.59 3.08 13.82
CA PRO A 4 11.86 3.16 15.10
C PRO A 4 10.82 2.05 15.36
N TYR A 5 10.75 1.00 14.55
CA TYR A 5 9.61 0.07 14.51
C TYR A 5 9.95 -1.38 14.87
N ARG A 6 11.10 -1.65 15.48
CA ARG A 6 11.43 -2.99 15.98
C ARG A 6 11.06 -3.14 17.45
N GLU A 7 9.79 -3.49 17.71
CA GLU A 7 9.36 -4.13 18.96
C GLU A 7 8.10 -5.00 18.70
N THR A 8 8.37 -6.10 17.98
CA THR A 8 7.52 -7.23 17.53
C THR A 8 6.46 -6.96 16.45
N GLY A 9 6.64 -7.68 15.32
CA GLY A 9 5.78 -7.69 14.13
C GLY A 9 6.54 -7.46 12.83
N ASN A 10 7.48 -8.35 12.45
CA ASN A 10 8.21 -8.23 11.20
C ASN A 10 7.41 -8.74 9.99
N TRP A 11 6.20 -8.20 9.82
CA TRP A 11 5.24 -8.66 8.84
C TRP A 11 5.78 -8.57 7.42
N ASN A 12 6.55 -7.51 7.11
CA ASN A 12 7.21 -7.38 5.82
C ASN A 12 8.23 -8.52 5.60
N GLU A 13 9.22 -8.74 6.47
CA GLU A 13 10.20 -9.82 6.24
C GLU A 13 9.54 -11.20 6.20
N LEU A 14 8.54 -11.46 7.05
CA LEU A 14 7.77 -12.71 7.04
C LEU A 14 7.03 -12.92 5.73
N PHE A 15 6.38 -11.88 5.21
CA PHE A 15 5.66 -11.95 3.94
C PHE A 15 6.60 -12.05 2.74
N GLN A 16 7.65 -11.24 2.70
CA GLN A 16 8.65 -11.27 1.63
C GLN A 16 9.37 -12.62 1.58
N SER A 17 9.79 -13.17 2.73
CA SER A 17 10.45 -14.48 2.77
C SER A 17 9.53 -15.61 2.32
N ALA A 18 8.23 -15.53 2.64
CA ALA A 18 7.24 -16.48 2.15
C ALA A 18 7.02 -16.35 0.63
N LEU A 19 6.94 -15.12 0.11
CA LEU A 19 6.80 -14.84 -1.32
C LEU A 19 8.01 -15.30 -2.14
N ASP A 20 9.21 -15.16 -1.59
CA ASP A 20 10.48 -15.52 -2.22
C ASP A 20 10.74 -17.05 -2.24
N LEU A 21 9.90 -17.86 -1.59
CA LEU A 21 9.99 -19.32 -1.67
C LEU A 21 9.77 -19.84 -3.10
N PRO A 22 10.48 -20.93 -3.49
CA PRO A 22 10.37 -21.51 -4.82
C PRO A 22 9.01 -22.19 -5.04
N GLU A 23 8.67 -22.43 -6.31
CA GLU A 23 7.40 -23.04 -6.75
C GLU A 23 7.63 -24.12 -7.83
N ASP A 24 8.85 -24.65 -7.97
CA ASP A 24 9.22 -25.55 -9.06
C ASP A 24 8.69 -26.99 -8.85
N THR A 25 8.40 -27.37 -7.60
CA THR A 25 7.85 -28.69 -7.25
C THR A 25 6.58 -28.60 -6.40
N PRO A 26 5.74 -29.66 -6.34
CA PRO A 26 4.56 -29.68 -5.47
C PRO A 26 4.87 -29.46 -3.99
N ASP A 27 5.97 -30.01 -3.46
CA ASP A 27 6.40 -29.81 -2.07
C ASP A 27 6.83 -28.36 -1.81
N GLN A 28 7.55 -27.74 -2.75
CA GLN A 28 7.90 -26.32 -2.67
C GLN A 28 6.67 -25.43 -2.70
N CYS A 29 5.72 -25.70 -3.60
CA CYS A 29 4.42 -25.01 -3.64
C CYS A 29 3.68 -25.15 -2.31
N TYR A 30 3.60 -26.36 -1.76
CA TYR A 30 2.94 -26.61 -0.48
C TYR A 30 3.56 -25.77 0.65
N ARG A 31 4.89 -25.82 0.82
CA ARG A 31 5.60 -25.05 1.85
C ARG A 31 5.40 -23.55 1.69
N LYS A 32 5.45 -23.06 0.45
CA LYS A 32 5.18 -21.65 0.17
C LYS A 32 3.77 -21.26 0.59
N TRP A 33 2.76 -22.01 0.17
CA TRP A 33 1.37 -21.68 0.48
C TRP A 33 1.03 -21.87 1.96
N GLU A 34 1.63 -22.84 2.64
CA GLU A 34 1.54 -23.01 4.09
C GLU A 34 2.11 -21.78 4.81
N ARG A 35 3.32 -21.34 4.44
CA ARG A 35 3.96 -20.17 5.05
C ARG A 35 3.18 -18.89 4.75
N MET A 36 2.77 -18.68 3.51
CA MET A 36 1.93 -17.56 3.10
C MET A 36 0.63 -17.53 3.88
N THR A 37 -0.08 -18.66 4.00
CA THR A 37 -1.34 -18.75 4.73
C THR A 37 -1.15 -18.45 6.21
N THR A 38 -0.09 -18.97 6.82
CA THR A 38 0.25 -18.72 8.24
C THR A 38 0.48 -17.23 8.49
N VAL A 39 1.34 -16.59 7.70
CA VAL A 39 1.64 -15.16 7.83
C VAL A 39 0.38 -14.30 7.60
N ASN A 40 -0.44 -14.63 6.59
CA ASN A 40 -1.68 -13.92 6.31
C ASN A 40 -2.69 -14.04 7.46
N ARG A 41 -2.88 -15.25 8.01
CA ARG A 41 -3.80 -15.50 9.13
C ARG A 41 -3.39 -14.71 10.36
N ASP A 42 -2.11 -14.77 10.72
CA ASP A 42 -1.60 -14.14 11.93
C ASP A 42 -1.60 -12.61 11.80
N PHE A 43 -1.22 -12.08 10.62
CA PHE A 43 -1.32 -10.65 10.30
C PHE A 43 -2.76 -10.16 10.39
N LYS A 44 -3.70 -10.89 9.78
CA LYS A 44 -5.14 -10.53 9.82
C LYS A 44 -5.67 -10.51 11.25
N ALA A 45 -5.33 -11.50 12.07
CA ALA A 45 -5.77 -11.55 13.47
C ALA A 45 -5.27 -10.33 14.27
N ALA A 46 -3.99 -9.99 14.11
CA ALA A 46 -3.39 -8.81 14.73
C ALA A 46 -4.04 -7.51 14.21
N ALA A 47 -4.13 -7.35 12.89
CA ALA A 47 -4.70 -6.18 12.23
C ALA A 47 -6.15 -5.93 12.68
N VAL A 48 -7.01 -6.97 12.68
CA VAL A 48 -8.41 -6.85 13.10
C VAL A 48 -8.51 -6.46 14.57
N THR A 49 -7.68 -7.04 15.44
CA THR A 49 -7.70 -6.73 16.88
C THR A 49 -7.37 -5.27 17.12
N TYR A 50 -6.24 -4.80 16.60
CA TYR A 50 -5.79 -3.42 16.80
C TYR A 50 -6.65 -2.40 16.05
N GLY A 51 -7.07 -2.70 14.83
CA GLY A 51 -7.95 -1.83 14.05
C GLY A 51 -9.29 -1.61 14.74
N LYS A 52 -9.89 -2.65 15.35
CA LYS A 52 -11.13 -2.51 16.13
C LYS A 52 -10.95 -1.64 17.38
N THR A 53 -9.80 -1.73 18.04
CA THR A 53 -9.45 -0.84 19.17
C THR A 53 -9.37 0.61 18.69
N ILE A 54 -8.58 0.89 17.64
CA ILE A 54 -8.42 2.24 17.07
C ILE A 54 -9.79 2.83 16.69
N ILE A 55 -10.63 2.07 15.98
CA ILE A 55 -11.95 2.54 15.55
C ILE A 55 -12.87 2.80 16.75
N SER A 56 -12.87 1.93 17.75
CA SER A 56 -13.72 2.11 18.94
C SER A 56 -13.34 3.31 19.78
N GLU A 57 -12.06 3.69 19.76
CA GLU A 57 -11.51 4.81 20.52
C GLU A 57 -11.37 6.09 19.68
N TYR A 58 -11.84 6.08 18.42
CA TYR A 58 -11.56 7.14 17.44
C TYR A 58 -11.94 8.54 17.91
N PHE A 59 -13.07 8.68 18.61
CA PHE A 59 -13.56 9.97 19.14
C PHE A 59 -13.15 10.26 20.59
N LEU A 60 -12.36 9.40 21.23
CA LEU A 60 -11.84 9.66 22.56
C LEU A 60 -10.69 10.69 22.51
N ASP A 61 -10.52 11.45 23.59
CA ASP A 61 -9.33 12.28 23.78
C ASP A 61 -8.05 11.45 23.73
N LEU A 62 -6.94 12.06 23.28
CA LEU A 62 -5.63 11.40 23.12
C LEU A 62 -5.15 10.66 24.38
N LYS A 63 -5.47 11.17 25.57
CA LYS A 63 -5.12 10.55 26.88
C LYS A 63 -5.83 9.22 27.12
N HIS A 64 -6.95 8.97 26.44
CA HIS A 64 -7.78 7.77 26.61
C HIS A 64 -7.62 6.77 25.47
N LYS A 65 -6.83 7.08 24.43
CA LYS A 65 -6.53 6.16 23.34
C LYS A 65 -5.43 5.19 23.74
N SER A 66 -5.71 3.90 23.57
CA SER A 66 -4.77 2.79 23.73
C SER A 66 -3.71 2.80 22.62
N ILE A 67 -4.12 3.13 21.39
CA ILE A 67 -3.22 3.28 20.23
C ILE A 67 -3.32 4.72 19.73
N LYS A 68 -2.23 5.47 19.85
CA LYS A 68 -2.19 6.89 19.51
C LYS A 68 -1.90 7.11 18.02
N PRO A 69 -2.48 8.16 17.42
CA PRO A 69 -2.13 8.55 16.06
C PRO A 69 -0.65 8.95 16.01
N ASN A 70 -0.03 8.71 14.86
CA ASN A 70 1.35 9.08 14.59
C ASN A 70 1.36 10.31 13.69
N GLU A 71 1.69 11.47 14.28
CA GLU A 71 1.71 12.76 13.58
C GLU A 71 2.91 12.92 12.64
N ASN A 72 3.97 12.12 12.83
CA ASN A 72 5.20 12.19 12.05
C ASN A 72 5.13 11.43 10.71
N LEU A 73 4.07 10.64 10.48
CA LEU A 73 3.86 9.99 9.19
C LEU A 73 3.27 10.99 8.19
N GLY A 74 4.15 11.60 7.41
CA GLY A 74 3.81 12.56 6.35
C GLY A 74 2.78 12.05 5.32
N GLY A 75 2.32 12.96 4.45
CA GLY A 75 1.29 12.71 3.44
C GLY A 75 -0.05 13.33 3.86
N SER A 76 -0.45 14.39 3.16
CA SER A 76 -1.65 15.20 3.44
C SER A 76 -2.98 14.49 3.15
N ALA A 77 -2.93 13.45 2.31
CA ALA A 77 -4.07 12.64 1.90
C ALA A 77 -4.17 11.37 2.77
N GLY A 78 -5.34 11.09 3.34
CA GLY A 78 -5.64 9.81 4.00
C GLY A 78 -5.87 9.81 5.52
N GLY A 79 -6.35 10.90 6.10
CA GLY A 79 -6.85 10.90 7.48
C GLY A 79 -5.78 10.67 8.57
N MET A 80 -6.23 10.27 9.76
CA MET A 80 -5.34 9.89 10.87
C MET A 80 -4.63 8.56 10.57
N LYS A 81 -3.31 8.54 10.79
CA LYS A 81 -2.45 7.36 10.63
C LYS A 81 -2.02 6.86 11.99
N PHE A 82 -1.94 5.55 12.14
CA PHE A 82 -1.49 4.88 13.36
C PHE A 82 -0.43 3.84 12.99
N VAL A 83 0.58 3.65 13.83
CA VAL A 83 1.50 2.52 13.69
C VAL A 83 1.54 1.76 14.99
N TRP A 84 1.31 0.46 14.89
CA TRP A 84 1.34 -0.42 16.04
C TRP A 84 1.81 -1.81 15.62
N ARG A 85 2.79 -2.36 16.35
CA ARG A 85 3.32 -3.74 16.14
C ARG A 85 3.67 -4.05 14.67
N GLY A 86 4.35 -3.11 14.01
CA GLY A 86 4.77 -3.25 12.61
C GLY A 86 3.66 -3.12 11.56
N ILE A 87 2.47 -2.65 11.96
CA ILE A 87 1.32 -2.43 11.06
C ILE A 87 1.01 -0.93 11.02
N LEU A 88 0.94 -0.38 9.82
CA LEU A 88 0.41 0.94 9.51
C LEU A 88 -1.10 0.85 9.28
N PHE A 89 -1.86 1.61 10.05
CA PHE A 89 -3.30 1.77 9.89
C PHE A 89 -3.61 3.14 9.34
N LYS A 90 -4.48 3.21 8.32
CA LYS A 90 -5.02 4.47 7.78
C LYS A 90 -6.53 4.36 7.75
N LEU A 91 -7.22 5.29 8.39
CA LEU A 91 -8.67 5.36 8.29
C LEU A 91 -9.05 5.92 6.91
N ALA A 92 -10.08 5.34 6.29
CA ALA A 92 -10.70 5.94 5.11
C ALA A 92 -11.51 7.17 5.55
N ASP A 93 -10.85 8.32 5.58
CA ASP A 93 -11.40 9.60 6.04
C ASP A 93 -11.59 10.53 4.85
N GLY A 94 -12.85 10.80 4.52
CA GLY A 94 -13.25 11.64 3.40
C GLY A 94 -13.09 13.13 3.67
N SER A 95 -12.98 13.54 4.93
CA SER A 95 -12.74 14.94 5.31
C SER A 95 -11.39 15.46 4.80
N ARG A 96 -10.46 14.56 4.48
CA ARG A 96 -9.18 14.88 3.85
C ARG A 96 -9.21 14.52 2.36
N GLY A 97 -8.41 15.26 1.58
CA GLY A 97 -8.33 15.07 0.14
C GLY A 97 -7.91 13.64 -0.26
N PRO A 98 -8.20 13.21 -1.51
CA PRO A 98 -8.91 13.94 -2.58
C PRO A 98 -10.45 13.76 -2.56
N TYR A 99 -11.04 13.33 -1.44
CA TYR A 99 -12.41 12.81 -1.41
C TYR A 99 -13.52 13.85 -1.14
N LEU A 100 -13.17 15.14 -1.07
CA LEU A 100 -14.13 16.27 -0.97
C LEU A 100 -15.18 16.13 0.15
N GLY A 101 -14.79 15.59 1.31
CA GLY A 101 -15.70 15.38 2.45
C GLY A 101 -16.54 14.11 2.36
N ASN A 102 -16.32 13.24 1.37
CA ASN A 102 -17.11 12.03 1.15
C ASN A 102 -16.40 10.77 1.67
N ASP A 103 -16.84 10.29 2.85
CA ASP A 103 -16.29 9.07 3.47
C ASP A 103 -16.55 7.81 2.65
N GLU A 104 -17.65 7.74 1.91
CA GLU A 104 -17.92 6.61 1.00
C GLU A 104 -16.89 6.58 -0.15
N ALA A 105 -16.53 7.75 -0.69
CA ALA A 105 -15.49 7.86 -1.71
C ALA A 105 -14.12 7.49 -1.16
N ALA A 106 -13.79 7.89 0.07
CA ALA A 106 -12.56 7.47 0.75
C ALA A 106 -12.51 5.95 0.97
N ALA A 107 -13.62 5.36 1.42
CA ALA A 107 -13.75 3.92 1.62
C ALA A 107 -13.65 3.13 0.30
N LYS A 108 -14.14 3.70 -0.80
CA LYS A 108 -13.92 3.16 -2.16
C LYS A 108 -12.45 3.27 -2.56
N GLY A 109 -11.80 4.40 -2.32
CA GLY A 109 -10.37 4.60 -2.56
C GLY A 109 -9.50 3.54 -1.86
N ALA A 110 -9.73 3.32 -0.57
CA ALA A 110 -9.08 2.25 0.19
C ALA A 110 -9.34 0.85 -0.41
N GLY A 111 -10.57 0.60 -0.87
CA GLY A 111 -10.94 -0.64 -1.57
C GLY A 111 -10.20 -0.83 -2.89
N HIS A 112 -10.07 0.24 -3.66
CA HIS A 112 -9.35 0.25 -4.94
C HIS A 112 -7.85 0.07 -4.75
N ASP A 113 -7.27 0.60 -3.67
CA ASP A 113 -5.86 0.39 -3.33
C ASP A 113 -5.55 -1.09 -3.12
N LEU A 114 -6.30 -1.77 -2.24
CA LEU A 114 -6.13 -3.21 -2.03
C LEU A 114 -6.33 -4.01 -3.32
N ARG A 115 -7.36 -3.67 -4.11
CA ARG A 115 -7.63 -4.36 -5.39
C ARG A 115 -6.48 -4.17 -6.37
N GLY A 116 -5.96 -2.96 -6.51
CA GLY A 116 -4.81 -2.67 -7.37
C GLY A 116 -3.58 -3.44 -6.93
N ALA A 117 -3.27 -3.43 -5.63
CA ALA A 117 -2.16 -4.18 -5.05
C ALA A 117 -2.26 -5.69 -5.34
N THR A 118 -3.46 -6.28 -5.22
CA THR A 118 -3.71 -7.69 -5.56
C THR A 118 -3.36 -7.97 -7.02
N HIS A 119 -3.81 -7.15 -7.97
CA HIS A 119 -3.53 -7.38 -9.39
C HIS A 119 -2.05 -7.18 -9.75
N TYR A 120 -1.36 -6.24 -9.10
CA TYR A 120 0.09 -6.09 -9.26
C TYR A 120 0.85 -7.30 -8.70
N LEU A 121 0.43 -7.82 -7.55
CA LEU A 121 0.99 -9.05 -6.98
C LEU A 121 0.76 -10.26 -7.91
N ASP A 122 -0.46 -10.42 -8.44
CA ASP A 122 -0.83 -11.50 -9.36
C ASP A 122 -0.10 -11.42 -10.71
N ALA A 123 0.43 -10.25 -11.08
CA ALA A 123 1.31 -10.12 -12.24
C ALA A 123 2.62 -10.91 -12.07
N ARG A 124 2.99 -11.34 -10.85
CA ARG A 124 4.15 -12.23 -10.57
C ARG A 124 5.44 -11.77 -11.24
N ILE A 125 5.72 -10.47 -11.19
CA ILE A 125 6.98 -9.93 -11.70
C ILE A 125 8.05 -10.09 -10.63
N ARG A 126 9.08 -10.89 -10.94
CA ARG A 126 10.17 -11.22 -10.01
C ARG A 126 10.89 -9.96 -9.51
N GLY A 127 11.11 -9.90 -8.20
CA GLY A 127 11.84 -8.82 -7.55
C GLY A 127 11.04 -7.53 -7.37
N LEU A 128 9.74 -7.50 -7.72
CA LEU A 128 8.82 -6.50 -7.17
C LEU A 128 8.27 -7.00 -5.84
N ARG A 129 8.25 -6.10 -4.86
CA ARG A 129 7.79 -6.32 -3.50
C ARG A 129 6.57 -5.46 -3.22
N TYR A 130 5.68 -6.02 -2.41
CA TYR A 130 4.39 -5.43 -2.05
C TYR A 130 4.22 -5.50 -0.55
N ALA A 131 3.47 -4.57 0.02
CA ALA A 131 3.10 -4.70 1.42
C ALA A 131 2.01 -5.77 1.59
N LEU A 132 2.15 -6.59 2.62
CA LEU A 132 1.03 -7.38 3.13
C LEU A 132 -0.02 -6.42 3.68
N GLN A 133 -1.25 -6.50 3.19
CA GLN A 133 -2.30 -5.55 3.58
C GLN A 133 -3.69 -6.19 3.57
N CYS A 134 -4.59 -5.62 4.36
CA CYS A 134 -5.99 -5.98 4.39
C CYS A 134 -6.88 -4.76 4.71
N LEU A 135 -8.18 -4.93 4.45
CA LEU A 135 -9.21 -3.97 4.85
C LEU A 135 -9.92 -4.45 6.12
N ILE A 136 -10.26 -3.49 6.96
CA ILE A 136 -11.02 -3.69 8.19
C ILE A 136 -12.26 -2.81 8.11
N ASP A 137 -13.41 -3.46 8.02
CA ASP A 137 -14.71 -2.81 8.10
C ASP A 137 -15.32 -3.06 9.48
N TYR A 138 -15.57 -1.99 10.24
CA TYR A 138 -16.09 -2.10 11.60
C TYR A 138 -16.81 -0.82 12.04
N LYS A 139 -17.99 -0.96 12.65
CA LYS A 139 -18.84 0.15 13.13
C LYS A 139 -19.09 1.26 12.09
N GLY A 140 -19.21 0.89 10.81
CA GLY A 140 -19.42 1.84 9.71
C GLY A 140 -18.14 2.51 9.17
N PHE A 141 -16.99 2.25 9.79
CA PHE A 141 -15.69 2.73 9.32
C PHE A 141 -14.99 1.68 8.46
N ARG A 142 -14.26 2.14 7.45
CA ARG A 142 -13.29 1.35 6.71
C ARG A 142 -11.87 1.82 7.04
N MET A 143 -10.98 0.87 7.24
CA MET A 143 -9.57 1.11 7.55
C MET A 143 -8.68 0.18 6.73
N THR A 144 -7.57 0.71 6.21
CA THR A 144 -6.49 -0.11 5.65
C THR A 144 -5.53 -0.48 6.77
N ALA A 145 -5.08 -1.73 6.80
CA ALA A 145 -3.97 -2.18 7.62
C ALA A 145 -2.89 -2.75 6.71
N GLN A 146 -1.67 -2.20 6.79
CA GLN A 146 -0.56 -2.51 5.90
C GLN A 146 0.71 -2.79 6.71
N ALA A 147 1.45 -3.83 6.37
CA ALA A 147 2.78 -4.05 6.94
C ALA A 147 3.68 -2.83 6.67
N VAL A 148 4.38 -2.35 7.70
CA VAL A 148 5.36 -1.27 7.53
C VAL A 148 6.50 -1.76 6.62
N LEU A 149 6.83 -0.95 5.62
CA LEU A 149 7.89 -1.23 4.65
C LEU A 149 9.16 -0.43 4.98
N PRO A 150 10.35 -0.94 4.62
CA PRO A 150 11.62 -0.23 4.80
C PRO A 150 11.85 0.79 3.66
N VAL A 151 10.93 1.74 3.50
CA VAL A 151 10.99 2.79 2.47
C VAL A 151 10.77 4.17 3.09
N SER A 152 11.29 5.20 2.43
CA SER A 152 11.15 6.59 2.83
C SER A 152 10.99 7.47 1.59
N SER A 153 10.76 8.77 1.79
CA SER A 153 10.75 9.75 0.70
C SER A 153 12.05 9.73 -0.12
N GLU A 154 13.19 9.41 0.51
CA GLU A 154 14.49 9.36 -0.15
C GLU A 154 14.66 8.14 -1.07
N THR A 155 13.83 7.11 -0.92
CA THR A 155 13.90 5.89 -1.74
C THR A 155 12.97 5.91 -2.94
N LEU A 156 12.12 6.94 -3.09
CA LEU A 156 11.19 7.09 -4.21
C LEU A 156 11.97 7.29 -5.52
N ARG A 157 11.71 6.44 -6.53
CA ARG A 157 12.39 6.49 -7.85
C ARG A 157 11.42 6.38 -9.02
N TYR A 158 10.14 6.17 -8.77
CA TYR A 158 9.11 6.09 -9.80
C TYR A 158 7.80 6.62 -9.23
N GLY A 159 7.04 7.38 -10.04
CA GLY A 159 5.75 7.95 -9.62
C GLY A 159 5.91 9.30 -8.91
N SER A 160 4.94 9.67 -8.09
CA SER A 160 4.90 10.96 -7.41
C SER A 160 4.26 10.84 -6.03
N SER A 161 4.87 11.51 -5.05
CA SER A 161 4.37 11.64 -3.68
C SER A 161 3.78 13.03 -3.36
N ASP A 162 3.73 13.92 -4.35
CA ASP A 162 3.33 15.32 -4.21
C ASP A 162 2.22 15.72 -5.21
N ALA A 163 1.34 14.77 -5.51
CA ALA A 163 0.20 14.92 -6.42
C ALA A 163 0.60 15.33 -7.86
N GLY A 164 1.70 14.77 -8.36
CA GLY A 164 2.17 14.94 -9.73
C GLY A 164 2.95 16.23 -9.98
N ARG A 165 3.32 16.99 -8.94
CA ARG A 165 4.17 18.19 -9.08
C ARG A 165 5.59 17.77 -9.48
N THR A 166 6.11 16.74 -8.82
CA THR A 166 7.37 16.08 -9.15
C THR A 166 7.06 14.65 -9.57
N VAL A 167 7.49 14.28 -10.78
CA VAL A 167 7.29 12.93 -11.33
C VAL A 167 8.64 12.26 -11.53
N HIS A 168 8.79 11.10 -10.90
CA HIS A 168 9.99 10.28 -10.97
C HIS A 168 9.81 9.16 -12.00
N ASN A 169 10.88 8.90 -12.75
CA ASN A 169 11.10 7.65 -13.45
C ASN A 169 12.61 7.47 -13.58
N ASP A 170 13.26 7.32 -12.43
CA ASP A 170 14.70 7.54 -12.25
C ASP A 170 15.46 6.21 -12.12
N SER A 171 14.77 5.08 -12.15
CA SER A 171 15.35 3.73 -12.11
C SER A 171 14.90 2.92 -13.32
N GLU A 172 15.79 2.72 -14.28
CA GLU A 172 15.50 1.89 -15.46
C GLU A 172 15.08 0.47 -15.10
N ASN A 173 15.66 -0.10 -14.04
CA ASN A 173 15.35 -1.46 -13.61
C ASN A 173 13.90 -1.54 -13.10
N LEU A 174 13.48 -0.57 -12.28
CA LEU A 174 12.11 -0.47 -11.81
C LEU A 174 11.14 -0.22 -12.97
N ALA A 175 11.48 0.69 -13.88
CA ALA A 175 10.70 1.00 -15.07
C ALA A 175 10.48 -0.23 -15.95
N LYS A 176 11.52 -1.04 -16.19
CA LYS A 176 11.45 -2.32 -16.92
C LYS A 176 10.48 -3.29 -16.25
N LYS A 177 10.51 -3.41 -14.92
CA LYS A 177 9.56 -4.25 -14.18
C LYS A 177 8.12 -3.74 -14.29
N LEU A 178 7.90 -2.44 -14.13
CA LEU A 178 6.58 -1.83 -14.26
C LEU A 178 6.03 -1.93 -15.70
N LYS A 179 6.88 -1.81 -16.71
CA LYS A 179 6.51 -2.09 -18.11
C LYS A 179 6.05 -3.54 -18.31
N ALA A 180 6.69 -4.50 -17.64
CA ALA A 180 6.26 -5.90 -17.67
C ALA A 180 4.92 -6.11 -16.94
N VAL A 181 4.69 -5.43 -15.80
CA VAL A 181 3.37 -5.41 -15.13
C VAL A 181 2.32 -4.82 -16.07
N ALA A 182 2.58 -3.66 -16.66
CA ALA A 182 1.68 -2.96 -17.57
C ALA A 182 1.23 -3.86 -18.73
N LYS A 183 2.17 -4.60 -19.33
CA LYS A 183 1.86 -5.57 -20.38
C LYS A 183 0.91 -6.67 -19.90
N LYS A 184 1.10 -7.21 -18.68
CA LYS A 184 0.22 -8.25 -18.11
C LYS A 184 -1.15 -7.72 -17.75
N LEU A 185 -1.24 -6.47 -17.30
CA LEU A 185 -2.48 -5.80 -16.91
C LEU A 185 -3.16 -5.07 -18.08
N ASN A 186 -2.62 -5.16 -19.30
CA ASN A 186 -3.09 -4.43 -20.49
C ASN A 186 -3.17 -2.90 -20.29
N LEU A 187 -2.24 -2.34 -19.53
CA LEU A 187 -2.13 -0.90 -19.30
C LEU A 187 -1.31 -0.24 -20.42
N ARG A 188 -1.75 0.93 -20.86
CA ARG A 188 -1.09 1.70 -21.93
C ARG A 188 -0.02 2.63 -21.36
N THR A 189 1.14 2.64 -22.01
CA THR A 189 2.17 3.66 -21.78
C THR A 189 1.62 5.05 -22.11
N HIS A 190 1.93 6.02 -21.27
CA HIS A 190 1.50 7.41 -21.43
C HIS A 190 2.53 8.36 -20.85
N TRP A 191 2.38 9.65 -21.14
CA TRP A 191 3.25 10.69 -20.61
C TRP A 191 2.57 11.40 -19.45
N VAL A 192 3.34 11.66 -18.40
CA VAL A 192 2.96 12.53 -17.29
C VAL A 192 4.06 13.57 -17.15
N ASN A 193 3.73 14.84 -17.41
CA ASN A 193 4.72 15.89 -17.63
C ASN A 193 5.76 15.48 -18.68
N ASP A 194 7.04 15.42 -18.30
CA ASP A 194 8.19 15.07 -19.14
C ASP A 194 8.63 13.60 -18.99
N LYS A 195 7.85 12.76 -18.31
CA LYS A 195 8.20 11.35 -18.04
C LYS A 195 7.25 10.39 -18.75
N GLU A 196 7.82 9.39 -19.42
CA GLU A 196 7.06 8.24 -19.93
C GLU A 196 6.76 7.28 -18.76
N MET A 197 5.50 6.92 -18.56
CA MET A 197 5.02 6.11 -17.43
C MET A 197 4.31 4.84 -17.92
N TYR A 198 4.44 3.76 -17.15
CA TYR A 198 3.84 2.44 -17.40
C TYR A 198 2.68 2.11 -16.45
N SER A 199 2.36 3.01 -15.54
CA SER A 199 1.29 2.91 -14.57
C SER A 199 0.73 4.30 -14.28
N ALA A 200 -0.33 4.41 -13.48
CA ALA A 200 -0.71 5.70 -12.92
C ALA A 200 0.47 6.33 -12.16
N CYS A 201 0.57 7.66 -12.25
CA CYS A 201 1.64 8.44 -11.60
C CYS A 201 1.62 8.35 -10.07
N ASP A 202 0.48 8.01 -9.47
CA ASP A 202 0.30 7.89 -8.02
C ASP A 202 0.95 6.63 -7.46
N ILE A 203 1.26 5.64 -8.30
CA ILE A 203 1.99 4.46 -7.84
C ILE A 203 3.40 4.90 -7.46
N GLU A 204 3.70 4.81 -6.17
CA GLU A 204 5.01 5.11 -5.63
C GLU A 204 5.90 3.86 -5.74
N GLY A 205 6.93 3.97 -6.58
CA GLY A 205 7.94 2.94 -6.74
C GLY A 205 9.23 3.30 -6.03
N HIS A 206 9.61 2.49 -5.05
CA HIS A 206 10.79 2.71 -4.21
C HIS A 206 11.90 1.72 -4.51
N VAL A 207 13.13 2.20 -4.47
CA VAL A 207 14.34 1.36 -4.45
C VAL A 207 14.91 1.41 -3.03
N GLY A 208 14.60 0.38 -2.25
CA GLY A 208 15.07 0.24 -0.88
C GLY A 208 16.49 -0.32 -0.77
N GLU A 209 16.94 -0.54 0.46
CA GLU A 209 18.24 -1.12 0.75
C GLU A 209 18.42 -2.49 0.08
N GLY A 210 19.66 -2.79 -0.34
CA GLY A 210 19.97 -4.02 -1.08
C GLY A 210 19.32 -4.11 -2.48
N GLY A 211 18.78 -3.02 -3.03
CA GLY A 211 18.18 -2.99 -4.37
C GLY A 211 16.79 -3.61 -4.44
N SER A 212 16.10 -3.75 -3.31
CA SER A 212 14.71 -4.21 -3.26
C SER A 212 13.78 -3.18 -3.89
N HIS A 213 12.85 -3.62 -4.73
CA HIS A 213 11.90 -2.73 -5.41
C HIS A 213 10.53 -2.86 -4.75
N TYR A 214 10.05 -1.84 -4.06
CA TYR A 214 8.74 -1.82 -3.42
C TYR A 214 7.77 -0.95 -4.22
N LEU A 215 6.52 -1.39 -4.33
CA LEU A 215 5.43 -0.61 -4.91
C LEU A 215 4.36 -0.31 -3.86
N LEU A 216 3.83 0.91 -3.90
CA LEU A 216 2.78 1.44 -3.03
C LEU A 216 1.76 2.24 -3.85
N ASP A 217 0.65 2.62 -3.20
CA ASP A 217 -0.36 3.56 -3.69
C ASP A 217 -1.02 3.15 -5.02
N PHE A 218 -1.76 2.05 -4.96
CA PHE A 218 -2.38 1.36 -6.08
C PHE A 218 -3.82 1.81 -6.39
N ALA A 219 -4.37 2.78 -5.65
CA ALA A 219 -5.78 3.19 -5.76
C ALA A 219 -6.22 3.55 -7.19
N ARG A 220 -5.30 4.04 -8.04
CA ARG A 220 -5.57 4.36 -9.46
C ARG A 220 -4.93 3.37 -10.45
N SER A 221 -4.69 2.13 -10.03
CA SER A 221 -4.15 1.06 -10.90
C SER A 221 -5.03 0.78 -12.12
N PHE A 222 -6.34 0.94 -11.96
CA PHE A 222 -7.30 0.83 -13.04
C PHE A 222 -7.85 2.21 -13.39
N PRO A 223 -8.24 2.45 -14.65
CA PRO A 223 -8.85 3.70 -15.04
C PRO A 223 -10.01 4.04 -14.09
N PRO A 224 -10.07 5.28 -13.57
CA PRO A 224 -11.27 5.72 -12.87
C PRO A 224 -12.46 5.65 -13.83
N GLU A 225 -13.67 5.56 -13.28
CA GLU A 225 -14.87 5.81 -14.08
C GLU A 225 -14.69 7.14 -14.82
N SER A 226 -15.04 7.16 -16.11
CA SER A 226 -14.97 8.41 -16.89
C SER A 226 -15.79 9.46 -16.14
N PRO A 227 -15.24 10.65 -15.84
CA PRO A 227 -16.04 11.69 -15.25
C PRO A 227 -17.24 11.92 -16.17
N LYS A 228 -18.44 11.96 -15.59
CA LYS A 228 -19.63 12.39 -16.34
C LYS A 228 -19.25 13.71 -17.00
N LYS A 229 -19.54 13.85 -18.30
CA LYS A 229 -19.38 15.15 -18.99
C LYS A 229 -20.20 16.17 -18.20
N SER A 230 -19.57 16.90 -17.28
CA SER A 230 -20.10 18.17 -16.85
C SER A 230 -20.01 19.07 -18.08
N GLU A 231 -21.11 19.69 -18.46
CA GLU A 231 -21.12 20.82 -19.38
C GLU A 231 -20.01 21.78 -18.90
N ARG A 232 -18.91 21.83 -19.67
CA ARG A 232 -17.83 22.79 -19.46
C ARG A 232 -18.25 24.12 -20.07
#